data_AF-A0A3D3CXA2-F1
#
_entry.id   AF-A0A3D3CXA2-F1
#
_cell.length_a   1.000
_cell.length_b   1.000
_cell.length_c   1.000
_cell.angle_alpha   90.00
_cell.angle_beta   90.00
_cell.angle_gamma   90.00
#
_symmetry.space_group_name_H-M   'P 1'
#
loop_
_entity.id
_entity.type
_entity.pdbx_description
1 polymer ?
#
loop_
_entity_poly.entity_id
_entity_poly.type
_entity_poly.pdbx_seq_one_letter_code
_entity_poly.pdbx_strand_id
1 'polypeptide(L)'
;MEVKSIFNYQTKDMKKTFLIGLLVCFTVSFVRAQVNNPGQVANDAATNQANNDMNNAADKGVNKAEQSIGGLFKKKNKSPKTESSGSAKPAAVQTDNGSSPTSSSDQPLKLYANYDFVPGDQIIFEDHFTGDRDAEFPTHWDLEKGQAILNNFQGTECFYLTDGNYCRVNPLVKSKSYISNPFTVEYDLYNPNNGAYGLMLFFKDADGNDVASIQVSPAEVNYAGTEKNLDANLPEAIQNDNFKDRWHHVAIAYNNRQVKVYVDQFRVLYVPNADALPATVDFGGIGDQSNPIIFKNVRIAAGGSMNMAGQKFTDAKIVTHGINFDVDKATIKPESMGTLNMIVQVMKDNPDIKFDIEGHTDNSGAPAHNLTLSQQRADAVKSQLVSMGISESRLTTKGFGDTKPISDNNTPEGKANNRRVEFVKS
;
A
#
# COMPACT_ATOMS: atom_id res chain seq x y z
N MET A 1 53.09 45.09 48.15
CA MET A 1 53.03 43.64 48.40
C MET A 1 51.75 43.17 47.72
N GLU A 2 51.68 43.06 46.39
CA GLU A 2 52.25 41.98 45.54
C GLU A 2 51.84 40.58 46.05
N VAL A 3 51.37 39.59 45.26
CA VAL A 3 51.31 39.40 43.80
C VAL A 3 50.53 38.08 43.48
N LYS A 4 49.78 38.09 42.37
CA LYS A 4 49.43 37.04 41.36
C LYS A 4 49.08 35.59 41.76
N SER A 5 48.05 35.04 41.10
CA SER A 5 48.13 33.91 40.13
C SER A 5 46.70 33.45 39.75
N ILE A 6 46.08 33.88 38.65
CA ILE A 6 46.22 33.50 37.22
C ILE A 6 45.19 32.43 36.77
N PHE A 7 44.35 32.87 35.82
CA PHE A 7 43.57 32.12 34.83
C PHE A 7 44.47 31.29 33.88
N ASN A 8 44.09 30.06 33.54
CA ASN A 8 44.23 29.40 32.22
C ASN A 8 43.70 27.94 32.33
N TYR A 9 42.64 27.53 31.64
CA TYR A 9 42.53 27.13 30.23
C TYR A 9 43.41 25.91 29.84
N GLN A 10 42.72 24.89 29.29
CA GLN A 10 43.17 23.85 28.34
C GLN A 10 43.47 22.41 28.81
N THR A 11 42.51 21.54 28.44
CA THR A 11 42.65 20.30 27.63
C THR A 11 43.69 19.25 28.01
N LYS A 12 43.21 18.08 28.46
CA LYS A 12 43.69 16.70 28.26
C LYS A 12 42.84 15.81 29.17
N ASP A 13 42.28 14.67 28.85
CA ASP A 13 42.29 13.79 27.69
C ASP A 13 41.00 12.98 27.83
N MET A 14 40.07 13.07 26.88
CA MET A 14 38.96 12.12 26.77
C MET A 14 38.88 11.67 25.31
N LYS A 15 39.89 10.88 24.91
CA LYS A 15 39.91 10.18 23.64
C LYS A 15 39.46 8.73 23.84
N LYS A 16 38.40 8.40 23.10
CA LYS A 16 38.05 7.09 22.53
C LYS A 16 37.40 6.05 23.44
N THR A 17 36.08 6.15 23.52
CA THR A 17 35.21 4.96 23.45
C THR A 17 33.95 5.36 22.70
N PHE A 18 33.98 5.29 21.37
CA PHE A 18 32.75 5.38 20.57
C PHE A 18 32.15 3.98 20.55
N LEU A 19 31.12 3.80 21.37
CA LEU A 19 30.35 2.58 21.50
C LEU A 19 29.55 2.38 20.21
N ILE A 20 29.68 1.20 19.61
CA ILE A 20 28.85 0.73 18.51
C ILE A 20 27.39 0.79 18.97
N GLY A 21 26.56 1.55 18.24
CA GLY A 21 25.13 1.63 18.49
C GLY A 21 24.48 0.28 18.20
N LEU A 22 24.14 -0.45 19.26
CA LEU A 22 23.24 -1.59 19.20
C LEU A 22 21.81 -1.03 19.21
N LEU A 23 21.18 -0.97 18.03
CA LEU A 23 19.78 -0.63 17.88
C LEU A 23 18.94 -1.79 18.45
N VAL A 24 18.50 -1.67 19.70
CA VAL A 24 17.55 -2.60 20.30
C VAL A 24 16.15 -2.12 19.92
N CYS A 25 15.58 -2.71 18.87
CA CYS A 25 14.14 -2.67 18.64
C CYS A 25 13.46 -3.37 19.82
N PHE A 26 12.94 -2.61 20.78
CA PHE A 26 12.07 -3.16 21.82
C PHE A 26 10.71 -3.48 21.20
N THR A 27 10.54 -4.73 20.77
CA THR A 27 9.22 -5.28 20.45
C THR A 27 8.39 -5.32 21.73
N VAL A 28 7.08 -5.03 21.62
CA VAL A 28 6.14 -5.26 22.72
C VAL A 28 6.07 -6.77 22.94
N SER A 29 6.87 -7.29 23.86
CA SER A 29 6.68 -8.65 24.35
C SER A 29 5.42 -8.65 25.20
N PHE A 30 4.39 -9.35 24.75
CA PHE A 30 3.28 -9.74 25.59
C PHE A 30 3.83 -10.36 26.88
N VAL A 31 3.57 -9.76 28.04
CA VAL A 31 4.06 -10.29 29.32
C VAL A 31 3.26 -11.54 29.69
N ARG A 32 3.61 -12.64 29.02
CA ARG A 32 3.59 -14.01 29.55
C ARG A 32 5.02 -14.51 29.32
N ALA A 33 5.66 -15.11 30.32
CA ALA A 33 7.06 -15.52 30.25
C ALA A 33 7.30 -16.36 28.97
N GLN A 34 7.93 -15.77 27.95
CA GLN A 34 8.21 -16.42 26.67
C GLN A 34 9.39 -17.37 26.90
N VAL A 35 9.09 -18.65 27.16
CA VAL A 35 10.11 -19.71 27.10
C VAL A 35 10.30 -20.04 25.63
N ASN A 36 11.25 -19.36 24.97
CA ASN A 36 11.52 -19.58 23.56
C ASN A 36 12.04 -21.00 23.34
N ASN A 37 11.24 -21.84 22.69
CA ASN A 37 11.64 -23.18 22.30
C ASN A 37 12.75 -23.08 21.23
N PRO A 38 13.93 -23.68 21.41
CA PRO A 38 15.02 -23.61 20.42
C PRO A 38 14.61 -24.04 19.01
N GLY A 39 13.70 -25.01 18.88
CA GLY A 39 13.19 -25.44 17.58
C GLY A 39 12.33 -24.38 16.90
N GLN A 40 11.58 -23.60 17.67
CA GLN A 40 10.77 -22.49 17.16
C GLN A 40 11.64 -21.33 16.70
N VAL A 41 12.66 -20.96 17.48
CA VAL A 41 13.62 -19.92 17.10
C VAL A 41 14.32 -20.27 15.78
N ALA A 42 14.71 -21.53 15.59
CA ALA A 42 15.32 -21.98 14.34
C ALA A 42 14.34 -21.91 13.15
N ASN A 43 13.07 -22.25 13.34
CA ASN A 43 12.04 -22.16 12.31
C ASN A 43 11.74 -20.70 11.92
N ASP A 44 11.67 -19.81 12.91
CA ASP A 44 11.46 -18.38 12.68
C ASP A 44 12.65 -17.78 11.92
N ALA A 45 13.89 -18.10 12.32
CA ALA A 45 15.10 -17.65 11.60
C ALA A 45 15.13 -18.15 10.14
N ALA A 46 14.75 -19.41 9.89
CA ALA A 46 14.65 -19.94 8.53
C ALA A 46 13.58 -19.21 7.69
N THR A 47 12.46 -18.83 8.32
CA THR A 47 11.38 -18.08 7.66
C THR A 47 11.82 -16.65 7.36
N ASN A 48 12.51 -15.97 8.28
CA ASN A 48 13.06 -14.62 8.07
C ASN A 48 14.09 -14.62 6.94
N GLN A 49 14.96 -15.64 6.89
CA GLN A 49 15.89 -15.81 5.78
C GLN A 49 15.16 -15.95 4.44
N ALA A 50 14.09 -16.76 4.38
CA ALA A 50 13.30 -16.93 3.17
C ALA A 50 12.61 -15.61 2.73
N ASN A 51 12.12 -14.81 3.68
CA ASN A 51 11.57 -13.48 3.39
C ASN A 51 12.65 -12.53 2.84
N ASN A 52 13.82 -12.48 3.47
CA ASN A 52 14.93 -11.66 2.99
C ASN A 52 15.44 -12.09 1.60
N ASP A 53 15.51 -13.40 1.33
CA ASP A 53 15.87 -13.94 0.01
C ASP A 53 14.86 -13.56 -1.07
N MET A 54 13.56 -13.57 -0.73
CA MET A 54 12.49 -13.08 -1.60
C MET A 54 12.67 -11.60 -1.93
N ASN A 55 12.99 -10.76 -0.94
CA ASN A 55 13.16 -9.32 -1.12
C ASN A 55 14.40 -9.01 -1.98
N ASN A 56 15.52 -9.70 -1.73
CA ASN A 56 16.73 -9.65 -2.56
C ASN A 56 16.46 -10.08 -4.02
N ALA A 57 15.58 -11.06 -4.23
CA ALA A 57 15.18 -11.48 -5.56
C ALA A 57 14.29 -10.44 -6.25
N ALA A 58 13.41 -9.77 -5.50
CA ALA A 58 12.57 -8.69 -6.00
C ALA A 58 13.42 -7.51 -6.50
N ASP A 59 14.46 -7.10 -5.75
CA ASP A 59 15.40 -6.04 -6.17
C ASP A 59 16.12 -6.39 -7.48
N LYS A 60 16.58 -7.63 -7.64
CA LYS A 60 17.17 -8.11 -8.90
C LYS A 60 16.17 -8.03 -10.06
N GLY A 61 14.89 -8.31 -9.79
CA GLY A 61 13.80 -8.18 -10.74
C GLY A 61 13.58 -6.74 -11.21
N VAL A 62 13.48 -5.79 -10.27
CA VAL A 62 13.31 -4.36 -10.55
C VAL A 62 14.49 -3.81 -11.34
N ASN A 63 15.72 -4.06 -10.88
CA ASN A 63 16.93 -3.63 -11.59
C ASN A 63 16.99 -4.16 -13.03
N LYS A 64 16.59 -5.42 -13.26
CA LYS A 64 16.54 -5.99 -14.61
C LYS A 64 15.45 -5.35 -15.47
N ALA A 65 14.28 -5.06 -14.90
CA ALA A 65 13.21 -4.35 -15.59
C ALA A 65 13.69 -2.96 -16.02
N GLU A 66 14.26 -2.17 -15.11
CA GLU A 66 14.81 -0.84 -15.39
C GLU A 66 15.91 -0.85 -16.46
N GLN A 67 16.84 -1.81 -16.41
CA GLN A 67 17.89 -1.96 -17.43
C GLN A 67 17.33 -2.28 -18.82
N SER A 68 16.32 -3.15 -18.89
CA SER A 68 15.67 -3.51 -20.15
C SER A 68 14.97 -2.29 -20.79
N ILE A 69 14.36 -1.45 -19.95
CA ILE A 69 13.74 -0.19 -20.35
C ILE A 69 14.80 0.82 -20.80
N GLY A 70 15.87 1.01 -20.03
CA GLY A 70 16.99 1.90 -20.39
C GLY A 70 17.70 1.50 -21.70
N GLY A 71 17.77 0.20 -21.99
CA GLY A 71 18.30 -0.33 -23.26
C GLY A 71 17.41 0.00 -24.47
N LEU A 72 16.09 0.00 -24.30
CA LEU A 72 15.12 0.42 -25.33
C LEU A 72 15.23 1.91 -25.65
N PHE A 73 15.51 2.76 -24.65
CA PHE A 73 15.70 4.20 -24.86
C PHE A 73 17.09 4.55 -25.43
N LYS A 74 18.15 3.81 -25.07
CA LYS A 74 19.48 4.01 -25.69
C LYS A 74 19.54 3.60 -27.16
N LYS A 75 18.69 2.67 -27.61
CA LYS A 75 18.63 2.23 -29.01
C LYS A 75 18.04 3.29 -29.96
N LYS A 76 17.41 4.36 -29.44
CA LYS A 76 16.85 5.47 -30.24
C LYS A 76 17.83 6.62 -30.52
N ASN A 77 19.02 6.65 -29.88
CA ASN A 77 20.04 7.69 -30.10
C ASN A 77 21.28 7.16 -30.84
N LYS A 78 21.08 6.60 -32.03
CA LYS A 78 22.16 6.48 -33.03
C LYS A 78 21.76 7.24 -34.29
N SER A 79 22.15 8.50 -34.36
CA SER A 79 22.06 9.32 -35.57
C SER A 79 23.02 8.80 -36.65
N PRO A 80 22.62 8.70 -37.93
CA PRO A 80 23.56 8.47 -39.03
C PRO A 80 24.37 9.74 -39.30
N LYS A 81 25.67 9.58 -39.57
CA LYS A 81 26.54 10.62 -40.15
C LYS A 81 26.13 10.88 -41.59
N THR A 82 25.93 12.14 -41.98
CA THR A 82 26.22 12.60 -43.35
C THR A 82 26.59 14.10 -43.36
N GLU A 83 27.43 14.42 -44.33
CA GLU A 83 28.24 15.63 -44.54
C GLU A 83 27.46 16.87 -45.02
N SER A 84 28.20 17.98 -45.06
CA SER A 84 27.83 19.37 -45.31
C SER A 84 27.18 19.71 -46.67
N SER A 85 26.27 20.68 -46.69
CA SER A 85 26.49 22.05 -47.25
C SER A 85 25.16 22.81 -47.44
N GLY A 86 25.19 24.14 -47.37
CA GLY A 86 24.18 25.00 -48.03
C GLY A 86 23.28 25.86 -47.13
N SER A 87 23.64 27.13 -47.01
CA SER A 87 22.96 28.21 -46.28
C SER A 87 21.59 28.62 -46.85
N ALA A 88 20.60 28.93 -45.99
CA ALA A 88 19.80 30.18 -45.99
C ALA A 88 18.53 30.06 -45.10
N LYS A 89 18.30 31.09 -44.28
CA LYS A 89 17.03 31.46 -43.59
C LYS A 89 16.64 32.86 -44.16
N PRO A 90 15.45 33.46 -43.92
CA PRO A 90 14.31 32.99 -43.13
C PRO A 90 12.90 33.29 -43.70
N ALA A 91 11.85 32.64 -43.19
CA ALA A 91 10.57 33.28 -42.85
C ALA A 91 9.68 32.30 -42.05
N ALA A 92 8.98 32.85 -41.05
CA ALA A 92 8.25 32.13 -40.02
C ALA A 92 6.80 31.85 -40.43
N VAL A 93 6.34 30.60 -40.20
CA VAL A 93 4.94 30.24 -39.93
C VAL A 93 4.99 29.12 -38.89
N GLN A 94 4.65 29.43 -37.64
CA GLN A 94 4.37 28.43 -36.61
C GLN A 94 2.92 27.98 -36.77
N THR A 95 2.72 26.83 -37.39
CA THR A 95 1.55 25.98 -37.15
C THR A 95 1.91 25.01 -36.04
N ASP A 96 1.26 25.18 -34.88
CA ASP A 96 1.37 24.29 -33.73
C ASP A 96 0.80 22.92 -34.12
N ASN A 97 1.69 21.92 -34.16
CA ASN A 97 1.37 20.53 -34.46
C ASN A 97 1.51 19.72 -33.16
N GLY A 98 0.49 18.91 -32.91
CA GLY A 98 0.25 18.26 -31.62
C GLY A 98 1.44 17.45 -31.08
N SER A 99 1.73 17.71 -29.82
CA SER A 99 2.50 16.81 -28.96
C SER A 99 1.58 15.68 -28.51
N SER A 100 1.80 14.48 -29.07
CA SER A 100 1.32 13.24 -28.44
C SER A 100 1.98 13.11 -27.06
N PRO A 101 1.23 12.99 -25.96
CA PRO A 101 1.82 12.68 -24.67
C PRO A 101 2.22 11.20 -24.73
N THR A 102 3.54 10.92 -24.68
CA THR A 102 4.00 9.57 -24.40
C THR A 102 3.82 9.37 -22.91
N SER A 103 2.81 8.58 -22.54
CA SER A 103 2.37 8.40 -21.16
C SER A 103 3.44 7.72 -20.31
N SER A 104 3.79 8.35 -19.20
CA SER A 104 4.57 7.79 -18.08
C SER A 104 3.79 6.76 -17.26
N SER A 105 2.52 6.48 -17.60
CA SER A 105 1.60 5.61 -16.84
C SER A 105 1.94 4.11 -16.91
N ASP A 106 2.63 3.66 -17.95
CA ASP A 106 2.88 2.22 -18.17
C ASP A 106 4.03 1.67 -17.32
N GLN A 107 4.92 2.54 -16.82
CA GLN A 107 6.09 2.14 -16.04
C GLN A 107 5.73 1.61 -14.64
N PRO A 108 4.93 2.33 -13.82
CA PRO A 108 4.56 1.82 -12.50
C PRO A 108 3.77 0.51 -12.61
N LEU A 109 2.82 0.38 -13.54
CA LEU A 109 2.01 -0.84 -13.69
C LEU A 109 2.85 -2.09 -14.01
N LYS A 110 3.96 -1.96 -14.76
CA LYS A 110 4.88 -3.07 -15.06
C LYS A 110 5.64 -3.57 -13.84
N LEU A 111 5.96 -2.70 -12.88
CA LEU A 111 6.65 -3.10 -11.65
C LEU A 111 5.76 -4.00 -10.76
N TYR A 112 4.44 -3.87 -10.89
CA TYR A 112 3.45 -4.66 -10.16
C TYR A 112 3.03 -5.96 -10.89
N ALA A 113 3.76 -6.40 -11.93
CA ALA A 113 3.37 -7.59 -12.71
C ALA A 113 3.29 -8.90 -11.88
N ASN A 114 4.04 -8.98 -10.77
CA ASN A 114 4.01 -10.13 -9.85
C ASN A 114 3.28 -9.84 -8.53
N TYR A 115 2.62 -8.68 -8.44
CA TYR A 115 1.86 -8.28 -7.26
C TYR A 115 0.59 -9.12 -7.16
N ASP A 116 0.43 -9.85 -6.04
CA ASP A 116 -0.65 -10.83 -5.84
C ASP A 116 -1.65 -10.43 -4.73
N PHE A 117 -1.58 -9.20 -4.22
CA PHE A 117 -2.54 -8.70 -3.23
C PHE A 117 -3.91 -8.44 -3.89
N VAL A 118 -4.95 -9.10 -3.39
CA VAL A 118 -6.33 -8.83 -3.81
C VAL A 118 -7.10 -8.33 -2.59
N PRO A 119 -7.56 -7.06 -2.59
CA PRO A 119 -8.26 -6.49 -1.45
C PRO A 119 -9.61 -7.17 -1.22
N GLY A 120 -10.09 -7.09 0.03
CA GLY A 120 -11.44 -7.52 0.39
C GLY A 120 -12.52 -6.80 -0.42
N ASP A 121 -13.61 -7.50 -0.72
CA ASP A 121 -14.74 -7.03 -1.53
C ASP A 121 -15.90 -6.50 -0.68
N GLN A 122 -15.79 -6.56 0.65
CA GLN A 122 -16.77 -5.99 1.57
C GLN A 122 -16.08 -4.99 2.48
N ILE A 123 -16.24 -3.69 2.19
CA ILE A 123 -15.62 -2.63 2.99
C ILE A 123 -16.28 -2.58 4.35
N ILE A 124 -15.48 -2.79 5.40
CA ILE A 124 -15.87 -2.71 6.81
C ILE A 124 -15.70 -1.29 7.32
N PHE A 125 -14.58 -0.66 6.95
CA PHE A 125 -14.22 0.70 7.33
C PHE A 125 -13.33 1.32 6.25
N GLU A 126 -13.57 2.58 5.91
CA GLU A 126 -12.73 3.35 4.98
C GLU A 126 -12.68 4.79 5.45
N ASP A 127 -11.49 5.38 5.45
CA ASP A 127 -11.31 6.78 5.75
C ASP A 127 -10.18 7.42 4.93
N HIS A 128 -10.54 8.52 4.26
CA HIS A 128 -9.63 9.36 3.49
C HIS A 128 -9.30 10.67 4.20
N PHE A 129 -9.87 10.91 5.38
CA PHE A 129 -9.67 12.10 6.21
C PHE A 129 -10.08 13.43 5.55
N THR A 130 -10.99 13.39 4.58
CA THR A 130 -11.40 14.57 3.79
C THR A 130 -12.67 15.27 4.26
N GLY A 131 -13.36 14.71 5.26
CA GLY A 131 -14.68 15.18 5.73
C GLY A 131 -14.69 15.90 7.09
N ASP A 132 -13.63 15.71 7.90
CA ASP A 132 -13.51 16.32 9.22
C ASP A 132 -12.79 17.67 9.17
N ARG A 133 -12.88 18.44 10.26
CA ARG A 133 -12.20 19.73 10.36
C ARG A 133 -10.71 19.55 10.60
N ASP A 134 -9.92 20.35 9.91
CA ASP A 134 -8.48 20.49 10.16
C ASP A 134 -8.24 20.78 11.66
N ALA A 135 -7.21 20.16 12.21
CA ALA A 135 -6.85 20.22 13.64
C ALA A 135 -7.90 19.68 14.63
N GLU A 136 -8.86 18.86 14.20
CA GLU A 136 -9.75 18.09 15.08
C GLU A 136 -9.41 16.58 15.03
N PHE A 137 -9.84 15.84 16.05
CA PHE A 137 -9.77 14.38 16.04
C PHE A 137 -10.98 13.83 15.27
N PRO A 138 -10.81 12.91 14.30
CA PRO A 138 -11.91 12.37 13.49
C PRO A 138 -13.02 11.73 14.33
N THR A 139 -14.29 12.03 14.03
CA THR A 139 -15.41 11.60 14.89
C THR A 139 -15.76 10.12 14.79
N HIS A 140 -15.28 9.43 13.75
CA HIS A 140 -15.43 7.98 13.52
C HIS A 140 -14.17 7.20 13.88
N TRP A 141 -13.29 7.80 14.68
CA TRP A 141 -12.17 7.15 15.34
C TRP A 141 -12.31 7.28 16.86
N ASP A 142 -11.56 6.48 17.60
CA ASP A 142 -11.37 6.60 19.04
C ASP A 142 -9.88 6.66 19.37
N LEU A 143 -9.55 7.33 20.48
CA LEU A 143 -8.18 7.51 20.97
C LEU A 143 -8.00 6.71 22.26
N GLU A 144 -7.44 5.52 22.15
CA GLU A 144 -7.15 4.67 23.31
C GLU A 144 -5.97 5.23 24.12
N LYS A 145 -4.94 5.77 23.46
CA LYS A 145 -3.72 6.25 24.11
C LYS A 145 -2.97 7.29 23.28
N GLY A 146 -2.34 8.27 23.95
CA GLY A 146 -1.46 9.27 23.32
C GLY A 146 -2.21 10.48 22.79
N GLN A 147 -1.71 11.10 21.73
CA GLN A 147 -2.38 12.18 21.01
C GLN A 147 -2.30 11.94 19.51
N ALA A 148 -3.43 12.19 18.85
CA ALA A 148 -3.51 12.20 17.40
C ALA A 148 -4.41 13.33 16.92
N ILE A 149 -4.18 13.81 15.71
CA ILE A 149 -4.90 14.96 15.15
C ILE A 149 -4.88 14.90 13.63
N LEU A 150 -5.90 15.45 12.98
CA LEU A 150 -5.80 15.75 11.55
C LEU A 150 -4.94 16.98 11.31
N ASN A 151 -4.11 16.90 10.27
CA ASN A 151 -3.32 18.04 9.84
C ASN A 151 -3.05 17.95 8.34
N ASN A 152 -2.94 19.12 7.72
CA ASN A 152 -2.64 19.24 6.31
C ASN A 152 -1.16 18.96 6.03
N PHE A 153 -0.89 17.91 5.27
CA PHE A 153 0.43 17.60 4.73
C PHE A 153 0.44 17.75 3.21
N GLN A 154 1.20 18.72 2.70
CA GLN A 154 1.37 18.95 1.26
C GLN A 154 0.03 19.06 0.50
N GLY A 155 -0.97 19.73 1.10
CA GLY A 155 -2.30 19.91 0.51
C GLY A 155 -3.24 18.72 0.67
N THR A 156 -2.87 17.70 1.47
CA THR A 156 -3.72 16.55 1.78
C THR A 156 -3.92 16.44 3.29
N GLU A 157 -5.16 16.29 3.75
CA GLU A 157 -5.44 15.92 5.14
C GLU A 157 -4.89 14.53 5.44
N CYS A 158 -4.12 14.44 6.52
CA CYS A 158 -3.53 13.18 6.98
C CYS A 158 -3.75 13.05 8.49
N PHE A 159 -3.74 11.81 8.97
CA PHE A 159 -3.82 11.53 10.39
C PHE A 159 -2.41 11.48 10.98
N TYR A 160 -2.18 12.33 11.98
CA TYR A 160 -0.90 12.46 12.65
C TYR A 160 -0.98 11.83 14.03
N LEU A 161 -0.06 10.93 14.37
CA LEU A 161 0.17 10.49 15.75
C LEU A 161 1.33 11.32 16.30
N THR A 162 1.04 12.23 17.23
CA THR A 162 1.91 13.35 17.60
C THR A 162 2.47 13.28 19.03
N ASP A 163 1.97 12.39 19.88
CA ASP A 163 2.52 12.22 21.23
C ASP A 163 2.19 10.84 21.80
N GLY A 164 3.18 10.21 22.43
CA GLY A 164 3.02 9.00 23.21
C GLY A 164 3.99 7.87 22.85
N ASN A 165 4.52 7.20 23.88
CA ASN A 165 5.12 5.88 23.73
C ASN A 165 4.01 4.87 23.40
N TYR A 166 3.82 4.57 22.11
CA TYR A 166 2.68 3.84 21.55
C TYR A 166 1.37 4.63 21.64
N CYS A 167 1.26 5.72 20.88
CA CYS A 167 -0.06 6.28 20.56
C CYS A 167 -0.91 5.19 19.88
N ARG A 168 -2.21 5.14 20.21
CA ARG A 168 -3.16 4.17 19.67
C ARG A 168 -4.48 4.83 19.36
N VAL A 169 -4.91 4.64 18.12
CA VAL A 169 -6.20 5.05 17.60
C VAL A 169 -6.88 3.85 16.95
N ASN A 170 -8.19 3.76 17.08
CA ASN A 170 -8.95 2.65 16.51
C ASN A 170 -10.19 3.15 15.76
N PRO A 171 -10.55 2.51 14.65
CA PRO A 171 -11.80 2.80 13.95
C PRO A 171 -13.03 2.59 14.86
N LEU A 172 -13.99 3.51 14.83
CA LEU A 172 -15.30 3.32 15.48
C LEU A 172 -16.25 2.60 14.53
N VAL A 173 -16.21 1.26 14.57
CA VAL A 173 -17.15 0.40 13.85
C VAL A 173 -18.26 -0.06 14.81
N LYS A 174 -19.50 -0.18 14.31
CA LYS A 174 -20.66 -0.56 15.13
C LYS A 174 -20.52 -1.91 15.84
N SER A 175 -19.72 -2.82 15.29
CA SER A 175 -19.47 -4.16 15.86
C SER A 175 -18.22 -4.15 16.74
N LYS A 176 -18.30 -4.82 17.90
CA LYS A 176 -17.13 -5.08 18.78
C LYS A 176 -16.14 -6.08 18.19
N SER A 177 -16.53 -6.81 17.15
CA SER A 177 -15.68 -7.71 16.37
C SER A 177 -16.06 -7.53 14.90
N TYR A 178 -15.30 -6.69 14.21
CA TYR A 178 -15.65 -6.26 12.85
C TYR A 178 -14.76 -6.89 11.78
N ILE A 179 -13.63 -7.48 12.16
CA ILE A 179 -12.73 -8.20 11.25
C ILE A 179 -13.23 -9.65 11.06
N SER A 180 -13.30 -10.10 9.79
CA SER A 180 -13.64 -11.47 9.41
C SER A 180 -12.41 -12.29 9.01
N ASN A 181 -12.57 -13.56 8.64
CA ASN A 181 -11.54 -14.35 7.96
C ASN A 181 -12.07 -14.84 6.60
N PRO A 182 -11.43 -14.50 5.47
CA PRO A 182 -10.27 -13.61 5.32
C PRO A 182 -10.60 -12.12 5.51
N PHE A 183 -9.55 -11.29 5.61
CA PHE A 183 -9.65 -9.83 5.61
C PHE A 183 -8.40 -9.17 5.03
N THR A 184 -8.52 -7.89 4.67
CA THR A 184 -7.41 -7.02 4.27
C THR A 184 -7.40 -5.69 5.01
N VAL A 185 -6.21 -5.13 5.21
CA VAL A 185 -6.00 -3.77 5.73
C VAL A 185 -5.04 -3.03 4.81
N GLU A 186 -5.40 -1.82 4.42
CA GLU A 186 -4.61 -0.95 3.54
C GLU A 186 -4.50 0.45 4.15
N TYR A 187 -3.37 1.12 3.93
CA TYR A 187 -3.14 2.52 4.31
C TYR A 187 -1.93 3.07 3.54
N ASP A 188 -1.85 4.40 3.43
CA ASP A 188 -0.66 5.08 2.93
C ASP A 188 0.13 5.67 4.10
N LEU A 189 1.43 5.37 4.14
CA LEU A 189 2.36 5.82 5.18
C LEU A 189 3.35 6.83 4.60
N TYR A 190 3.55 7.94 5.30
CA TYR A 190 4.65 8.87 5.03
C TYR A 190 5.61 8.86 6.22
N ASN A 191 6.89 8.57 5.95
CA ASN A 191 7.91 8.59 6.99
C ASN A 191 8.86 9.78 6.77
N PRO A 192 8.82 10.81 7.63
CA PRO A 192 9.74 11.93 7.52
C PRO A 192 11.19 11.48 7.76
N ASN A 193 12.13 12.27 7.23
CA ASN A 193 13.55 11.93 7.24
C ASN A 193 14.17 11.68 8.64
N ASN A 194 13.56 12.24 9.70
CA ASN A 194 13.94 12.03 11.09
C ASN A 194 12.78 11.42 11.92
N GLY A 195 13.12 10.50 12.83
CA GLY A 195 12.41 10.25 14.10
C GLY A 195 11.11 9.43 14.11
N ALA A 196 10.46 9.12 12.98
CA ALA A 196 9.30 8.23 13.00
C ALA A 196 9.73 6.75 12.93
N TYR A 197 9.30 5.94 13.91
CA TYR A 197 9.57 4.50 13.99
C TYR A 197 8.69 3.66 13.05
N GLY A 198 7.94 4.31 12.15
CA GLY A 198 6.93 3.67 11.30
C GLY A 198 5.59 3.48 12.00
N LEU A 199 4.64 2.90 11.27
CA LEU A 199 3.28 2.63 11.76
C LEU A 199 3.16 1.17 12.20
N MET A 200 2.47 0.96 13.32
CA MET A 200 2.14 -0.34 13.88
C MET A 200 0.65 -0.57 13.81
N LEU A 201 0.25 -1.74 13.31
CA LEU A 201 -1.10 -2.26 13.46
C LEU A 201 -1.11 -3.22 14.65
N PHE A 202 -2.01 -3.00 15.59
CA PHE A 202 -2.22 -3.88 16.74
C PHE A 202 -3.52 -4.66 16.53
N PHE A 203 -3.40 -5.96 16.40
CA PHE A 203 -4.51 -6.87 16.24
C PHE A 203 -5.00 -7.33 17.60
N LYS A 204 -6.30 -7.20 17.87
CA LYS A 204 -6.92 -7.65 19.12
C LYS A 204 -7.90 -8.79 18.89
N ASP A 205 -8.04 -9.69 19.87
CA ASP A 205 -9.09 -10.70 19.88
C ASP A 205 -10.46 -10.12 20.27
N ALA A 206 -11.50 -10.96 20.31
CA ALA A 206 -12.86 -10.55 20.64
C ALA A 206 -13.04 -10.04 22.08
N ASP A 207 -12.09 -10.38 22.97
CA ASP A 207 -12.06 -9.92 24.36
C ASP A 207 -11.30 -8.59 24.51
N GLY A 208 -10.72 -8.08 23.41
CA GLY A 208 -9.96 -6.83 23.37
C GLY A 208 -8.50 -6.99 23.77
N ASN A 209 -7.98 -8.22 23.88
CA ASN A 209 -6.56 -8.44 24.15
C ASN A 209 -5.78 -8.34 22.85
N ASP A 210 -4.67 -7.61 22.86
CA ASP A 210 -3.69 -7.64 21.79
C ASP A 210 -3.18 -9.09 21.59
N VAL A 211 -3.20 -9.58 20.35
CA VAL A 211 -2.78 -10.95 19.97
C VAL A 211 -1.68 -10.98 18.91
N ALA A 212 -1.52 -9.90 18.15
CA ALA A 212 -0.37 -9.70 17.28
C ALA A 212 -0.18 -8.22 16.97
N SER A 213 0.99 -7.87 16.45
CA SER A 213 1.23 -6.58 15.80
C SER A 213 2.03 -6.75 14.52
N ILE A 214 1.77 -5.85 13.56
CA ILE A 214 2.59 -5.69 12.35
C ILE A 214 3.12 -4.27 12.33
N GLN A 215 4.44 -4.11 12.24
CA GLN A 215 5.09 -2.80 12.11
C GLN A 215 5.71 -2.67 10.73
N VAL A 216 5.43 -1.56 10.04
CA VAL A 216 6.14 -1.16 8.84
C VAL A 216 7.00 0.06 9.18
N SER A 217 8.31 -0.11 9.07
CA SER A 217 9.32 0.91 9.37
C SER A 217 10.24 1.15 8.16
N PRO A 218 11.08 2.20 8.14
CA PRO A 218 11.99 2.44 7.03
C PRO A 218 12.98 1.31 6.73
N ALA A 219 13.32 0.46 7.70
CA ALA A 219 14.31 -0.60 7.50
C ALA A 219 13.66 -1.95 7.14
N GLU A 220 12.52 -2.25 7.75
CA GLU A 220 11.98 -3.60 7.82
C GLU A 220 10.48 -3.61 8.13
N VAL A 221 9.87 -4.77 7.88
CA VAL A 221 8.53 -5.12 8.33
C VAL A 221 8.65 -6.21 9.39
N ASN A 222 8.02 -5.99 10.55
CA ASN A 222 7.99 -6.93 11.67
C ASN A 222 6.58 -7.46 11.90
N TYR A 223 6.46 -8.76 12.18
CA TYR A 223 5.30 -9.40 12.78
C TYR A 223 5.68 -9.91 14.17
N ALA A 224 4.92 -9.51 15.19
CA ALA A 224 5.05 -10.03 16.55
C ALA A 224 3.71 -10.65 16.98
N GLY A 225 3.69 -11.97 17.13
CA GLY A 225 2.58 -12.74 17.68
C GLY A 225 2.84 -13.15 19.14
N THR A 226 1.94 -13.96 19.69
CA THR A 226 2.07 -14.51 21.05
C THR A 226 3.24 -15.50 21.21
N GLU A 227 3.47 -16.32 20.19
CA GLU A 227 4.47 -17.38 20.16
C GLU A 227 5.52 -17.13 19.08
N LYS A 228 5.22 -16.33 18.06
CA LYS A 228 6.04 -16.20 16.85
C LYS A 228 6.43 -14.76 16.57
N ASN A 229 7.70 -14.52 16.29
CA ASN A 229 8.20 -13.23 15.83
C ASN A 229 8.93 -13.42 14.50
N LEU A 230 8.49 -12.72 13.47
CA LEU A 230 9.11 -12.74 12.15
C LEU A 230 9.43 -11.34 11.69
N ASP A 231 10.50 -11.20 10.92
CA ASP A 231 10.96 -9.95 10.37
C ASP A 231 11.42 -10.15 8.93
N ALA A 232 11.41 -9.06 8.17
CA ALA A 232 11.97 -9.01 6.83
C ALA A 232 12.45 -7.60 6.52
N ASN A 233 13.68 -7.48 6.05
CA ASN A 233 14.21 -6.21 5.54
C ASN A 233 13.39 -5.78 4.33
N LEU A 234 13.13 -4.47 4.22
CA LEU A 234 12.59 -3.93 2.98
C LEU A 234 13.59 -4.14 1.83
N PRO A 235 13.12 -4.35 0.59
CA PRO A 235 13.98 -4.34 -0.60
C PRO A 235 14.78 -3.05 -0.71
N GLU A 236 16.02 -3.11 -1.19
CA GLU A 236 16.96 -1.97 -1.28
C GLU A 236 16.31 -0.75 -1.97
N ALA A 237 15.48 -1.00 -2.98
CA ALA A 237 14.76 0.03 -3.73
C ALA A 237 13.87 0.93 -2.86
N ILE A 238 13.43 0.45 -1.70
CA ILE A 238 12.53 1.15 -0.77
C ILE A 238 13.01 1.05 0.69
N GLN A 239 14.28 0.70 0.94
CA GLN A 239 14.81 0.58 2.29
C GLN A 239 15.54 1.86 2.73
N ASN A 240 15.51 2.14 4.04
CA ASN A 240 16.22 3.21 4.72
C ASN A 240 15.91 4.59 4.10
N ASP A 241 16.92 5.25 3.54
CA ASP A 241 16.76 6.58 2.95
C ASP A 241 15.87 6.55 1.69
N ASN A 242 15.74 5.40 1.03
CA ASN A 242 14.80 5.23 -0.09
C ASN A 242 13.34 5.12 0.36
N PHE A 243 13.10 4.86 1.66
CA PHE A 243 11.76 4.85 2.24
C PHE A 243 11.28 6.24 2.68
N LYS A 244 12.22 7.13 2.97
CA LYS A 244 11.93 8.42 3.60
C LYS A 244 11.45 9.45 2.58
N ASP A 245 10.73 10.44 3.10
CA ASP A 245 10.24 11.62 2.38
C ASP A 245 9.39 11.31 1.13
N ARG A 246 8.66 10.19 1.17
CA ARG A 246 7.68 9.80 0.16
C ARG A 246 6.56 8.99 0.78
N TRP A 247 5.47 8.88 0.03
CA TRP A 247 4.35 8.01 0.39
C TRP A 247 4.64 6.58 -0.02
N HIS A 248 4.36 5.64 0.88
CA HIS A 248 4.36 4.21 0.63
C HIS A 248 2.97 3.64 0.84
N HIS A 249 2.49 2.86 -0.13
CA HIS A 249 1.24 2.14 0.04
C HIS A 249 1.50 0.83 0.77
N VAL A 250 0.83 0.61 1.90
CA VAL A 250 0.93 -0.63 2.67
C VAL A 250 -0.36 -1.40 2.53
N ALA A 251 -0.24 -2.70 2.21
CA ALA A 251 -1.36 -3.62 2.14
C ALA A 251 -1.05 -4.89 2.92
N ILE A 252 -2.01 -5.37 3.70
CA ILE A 252 -1.90 -6.55 4.56
C ILE A 252 -3.07 -7.46 4.24
N ALA A 253 -2.78 -8.73 3.94
CA ALA A 253 -3.78 -9.76 3.73
C ALA A 253 -3.67 -10.83 4.81
N TYR A 254 -4.80 -11.20 5.40
CA TYR A 254 -4.92 -12.32 6.33
C TYR A 254 -5.95 -13.34 5.79
N ASN A 255 -5.57 -14.62 5.75
CA ASN A 255 -6.47 -15.71 5.34
C ASN A 255 -6.05 -17.00 6.04
N ASN A 256 -6.94 -17.57 6.85
CA ASN A 256 -6.72 -18.84 7.56
C ASN A 256 -5.35 -18.89 8.27
N ARG A 257 -5.01 -17.82 8.99
CA ARG A 257 -3.72 -17.62 9.69
C ARG A 257 -2.51 -17.34 8.79
N GLN A 258 -2.63 -17.33 7.48
CA GLN A 258 -1.57 -16.81 6.63
C GLN A 258 -1.61 -15.29 6.64
N VAL A 259 -0.45 -14.64 6.79
CA VAL A 259 -0.33 -13.18 6.64
C VAL A 259 0.66 -12.88 5.52
N LYS A 260 0.28 -11.96 4.63
CA LYS A 260 1.20 -11.34 3.68
C LYS A 260 1.18 -9.83 3.90
N VAL A 261 2.35 -9.21 3.97
CA VAL A 261 2.50 -7.76 4.06
C VAL A 261 3.20 -7.27 2.81
N TYR A 262 2.62 -6.23 2.21
CA TYR A 262 3.08 -5.58 1.01
C TYR A 262 3.41 -4.13 1.31
N VAL A 263 4.49 -3.65 0.71
CA VAL A 263 4.88 -2.24 0.71
C VAL A 263 5.16 -1.88 -0.75
N ASP A 264 4.39 -0.95 -1.29
CA ASP A 264 4.27 -0.65 -2.71
C ASP A 264 4.07 -1.95 -3.53
N GLN A 265 4.88 -2.19 -4.56
CA GLN A 265 4.84 -3.39 -5.38
C GLN A 265 5.42 -4.65 -4.72
N PHE A 266 6.05 -4.53 -3.55
CA PHE A 266 6.82 -5.61 -2.98
C PHE A 266 6.01 -6.38 -1.95
N ARG A 267 5.95 -7.70 -2.08
CA ARG A 267 5.57 -8.57 -0.97
C ARG A 267 6.78 -8.71 -0.06
N VAL A 268 6.76 -8.08 1.11
CA VAL A 268 7.93 -7.93 1.99
C VAL A 268 7.99 -9.04 3.02
N LEU A 269 6.86 -9.33 3.67
CA LEU A 269 6.78 -10.31 4.76
C LEU A 269 5.70 -11.35 4.46
N TYR A 270 6.05 -12.62 4.66
CA TYR A 270 5.09 -13.73 4.68
C TYR A 270 5.17 -14.47 6.01
N VAL A 271 4.02 -14.61 6.67
CA VAL A 271 3.84 -15.40 7.89
C VAL A 271 2.99 -16.62 7.53
N PRO A 272 3.58 -17.82 7.40
CA PRO A 272 2.83 -19.01 6.96
C PRO A 272 1.75 -19.49 7.94
N ASN A 273 1.94 -19.19 9.22
CA ASN A 273 1.00 -19.55 10.29
C ASN A 273 1.13 -18.52 11.42
N ALA A 274 0.28 -17.52 11.38
CA ALA A 274 0.02 -16.56 12.43
C ALA A 274 -0.81 -17.23 13.52
N ASP A 275 -0.26 -17.20 14.72
CA ASP A 275 -0.88 -17.65 15.95
C ASP A 275 -2.06 -16.75 16.40
N ALA A 276 -2.19 -15.55 15.83
CA ALA A 276 -3.28 -14.62 16.10
C ALA A 276 -4.61 -14.95 15.40
N LEU A 277 -5.71 -14.68 16.11
CA LEU A 277 -7.10 -14.69 15.64
C LEU A 277 -7.72 -13.29 15.86
N PRO A 278 -7.44 -12.34 14.96
CA PRO A 278 -7.90 -10.95 15.12
C PRO A 278 -9.41 -10.81 14.97
N ALA A 279 -9.99 -9.94 15.79
CA ALA A 279 -11.38 -9.48 15.74
C ALA A 279 -11.47 -7.96 15.50
N THR A 280 -10.46 -7.19 15.89
CA THR A 280 -10.31 -5.76 15.60
C THR A 280 -8.84 -5.40 15.29
N VAL A 281 -8.62 -4.18 14.80
CA VAL A 281 -7.28 -3.66 14.52
C VAL A 281 -7.20 -2.19 14.90
N ASP A 282 -6.15 -1.85 15.64
CA ASP A 282 -5.81 -0.48 16.01
C ASP A 282 -4.57 -0.04 15.23
N PHE A 283 -4.43 1.27 15.03
CA PHE A 283 -3.29 1.90 14.41
C PHE A 283 -2.52 2.67 15.47
N GLY A 284 -1.20 2.59 15.44
CA GLY A 284 -0.40 3.22 16.46
C GLY A 284 1.09 3.21 16.17
N GLY A 285 1.86 3.62 17.17
CA GLY A 285 3.31 3.61 17.09
C GLY A 285 3.93 4.69 17.95
N ILE A 286 5.23 4.90 17.75
CA ILE A 286 6.02 5.88 18.49
C ILE A 286 6.27 7.07 17.58
N GLY A 287 5.63 8.19 17.89
CA GLY A 287 5.78 9.48 17.23
C GLY A 287 5.72 10.61 18.26
N ASP A 288 6.27 11.76 17.89
CA ASP A 288 6.24 12.98 18.69
C ASP A 288 5.91 14.20 17.82
N GLN A 289 5.76 15.39 18.44
CA GLN A 289 5.36 16.60 17.73
C GLN A 289 6.38 17.05 16.67
N SER A 290 7.65 16.69 16.83
CA SER A 290 8.71 16.99 15.86
C SER A 290 8.81 15.92 14.77
N ASN A 291 8.46 14.67 15.09
CA ASN A 291 8.54 13.51 14.21
C ASN A 291 7.27 12.66 14.35
N PRO A 292 6.12 13.15 13.84
CA PRO A 292 4.87 12.43 13.95
C PRO A 292 4.85 11.22 13.01
N ILE A 293 4.05 10.21 13.34
CA ILE A 293 3.66 9.20 12.35
C ILE A 293 2.53 9.79 11.52
N ILE A 294 2.69 9.80 10.20
CA ILE A 294 1.74 10.42 9.26
C ILE A 294 1.19 9.34 8.34
N PHE A 295 -0.13 9.15 8.35
CA PHE A 295 -0.78 8.17 7.47
C PHE A 295 -2.13 8.67 6.96
N LYS A 296 -2.62 8.08 5.88
CA LYS A 296 -3.92 8.39 5.28
C LYS A 296 -4.51 7.18 4.55
N ASN A 297 -5.70 7.33 3.99
CA ASN A 297 -6.34 6.34 3.11
C ASN A 297 -6.48 4.95 3.76
N VAL A 298 -6.98 4.92 4.99
CA VAL A 298 -7.20 3.67 5.72
C VAL A 298 -8.37 2.92 5.09
N ARG A 299 -8.18 1.63 4.83
CA ARG A 299 -9.24 0.74 4.35
C ARG A 299 -9.12 -0.61 5.04
N ILE A 300 -10.24 -1.09 5.58
CA ILE A 300 -10.38 -2.42 6.19
C ILE A 300 -11.54 -3.11 5.49
N ALA A 301 -11.30 -4.30 4.96
CA ALA A 301 -12.32 -5.04 4.21
C ALA A 301 -12.33 -6.53 4.55
N ALA A 302 -13.52 -7.10 4.59
CA ALA A 302 -13.75 -8.53 4.64
C ALA A 302 -13.52 -9.15 3.26
N GLY A 303 -13.08 -10.40 3.23
CA GLY A 303 -12.78 -11.10 1.99
C GLY A 303 -11.31 -10.92 1.57
N GLY A 304 -11.09 -10.94 0.26
CA GLY A 304 -9.76 -10.88 -0.34
C GLY A 304 -9.24 -12.28 -0.63
N SER A 305 -8.55 -12.42 -1.76
CA SER A 305 -7.99 -13.69 -2.18
C SER A 305 -6.50 -13.72 -1.88
N MET A 306 -6.07 -14.81 -1.26
CA MET A 306 -4.70 -15.28 -1.42
C MET A 306 -4.78 -16.57 -2.23
N ASN A 307 -4.26 -16.52 -3.46
CA ASN A 307 -4.04 -17.68 -4.35
C ASN A 307 -5.31 -18.21 -5.10
N MET A 308 -5.77 -17.50 -6.14
CA MET A 308 -6.79 -18.02 -7.09
C MET A 308 -6.23 -18.97 -8.19
N ALA A 309 -4.92 -19.18 -8.25
CA ALA A 309 -4.30 -19.96 -9.32
C ALA A 309 -4.78 -21.42 -9.32
N GLY A 310 -5.18 -21.93 -10.49
CA GLY A 310 -5.54 -23.33 -10.68
C GLY A 310 -6.95 -23.73 -10.22
N GLN A 311 -7.78 -22.78 -9.77
CA GLN A 311 -9.18 -23.04 -9.46
C GLN A 311 -10.07 -22.87 -10.70
N LYS A 312 -11.00 -23.82 -10.93
CA LYS A 312 -12.05 -23.63 -11.94
C LYS A 312 -12.97 -22.52 -11.46
N PHE A 313 -13.17 -21.50 -12.29
CA PHE A 313 -14.09 -20.42 -11.93
C PHE A 313 -15.53 -20.88 -12.17
N THR A 314 -16.24 -21.14 -11.08
CA THR A 314 -17.64 -21.61 -11.11
C THR A 314 -18.65 -20.49 -10.91
N ASP A 315 -18.22 -19.35 -10.41
CA ASP A 315 -19.12 -18.27 -10.03
C ASP A 315 -19.67 -17.55 -11.28
N ALA A 316 -20.86 -16.96 -11.13
CA ALA A 316 -21.46 -16.18 -12.20
C ALA A 316 -20.83 -14.78 -12.32
N LYS A 317 -20.15 -14.30 -11.27
CA LYS A 317 -19.73 -12.91 -11.14
C LYS A 317 -18.59 -12.76 -10.14
N ILE A 318 -17.67 -11.85 -10.42
CA ILE A 318 -16.65 -11.34 -9.48
C ILE A 318 -16.97 -9.88 -9.21
N VAL A 319 -17.12 -9.50 -7.95
CA VAL A 319 -17.20 -8.09 -7.55
C VAL A 319 -15.80 -7.66 -7.12
N THR A 320 -15.33 -6.52 -7.62
CA THR A 320 -14.01 -6.00 -7.25
C THR A 320 -14.11 -4.56 -6.76
N HIS A 321 -13.61 -4.34 -5.56
CA HIS A 321 -13.37 -3.01 -4.97
C HIS A 321 -11.89 -2.66 -4.97
N GLY A 322 -11.06 -3.53 -5.54
CA GLY A 322 -9.62 -3.38 -5.67
C GLY A 322 -9.16 -2.87 -7.02
N ILE A 323 -10.05 -2.23 -7.80
CA ILE A 323 -9.65 -1.51 -9.01
C ILE A 323 -9.90 -0.03 -8.75
N ASN A 324 -8.82 0.65 -8.40
CA ASN A 324 -8.83 2.03 -7.96
C ASN A 324 -8.49 2.97 -9.11
N PHE A 325 -9.10 4.15 -9.08
CA PHE A 325 -8.90 5.19 -10.08
C PHE A 325 -8.51 6.50 -9.42
N ASP A 326 -7.81 7.36 -10.15
CA ASP A 326 -7.66 8.75 -9.75
C ASP A 326 -9.03 9.44 -9.60
N VAL A 327 -9.09 10.42 -8.71
CA VAL A 327 -10.33 11.18 -8.44
C VAL A 327 -10.85 11.78 -9.74
N ASP A 328 -12.13 11.53 -10.00
CA ASP A 328 -12.85 11.96 -11.20
C ASP A 328 -12.19 11.57 -12.54
N LYS A 329 -11.43 10.47 -12.54
CA LYS A 329 -10.72 9.96 -13.72
C LYS A 329 -10.94 8.46 -13.90
N ALA A 330 -10.54 7.98 -15.08
CA ALA A 330 -10.47 6.57 -15.47
C ALA A 330 -9.03 6.04 -15.53
N THR A 331 -8.05 6.78 -15.00
CA THR A 331 -6.67 6.32 -14.85
C THR A 331 -6.60 5.30 -13.72
N ILE A 332 -6.29 4.04 -14.07
CA ILE A 332 -6.12 2.94 -13.11
C ILE A 332 -4.86 3.19 -12.27
N LYS A 333 -4.99 3.07 -10.96
CA LYS A 333 -3.86 3.21 -10.04
C LYS A 333 -3.06 1.89 -9.89
N PRO A 334 -1.75 1.96 -9.60
CA PRO A 334 -0.89 0.78 -9.51
C PRO A 334 -1.36 -0.29 -8.52
N GLU A 335 -1.97 0.12 -7.41
CA GLU A 335 -2.46 -0.78 -6.36
C GLU A 335 -3.56 -1.73 -6.88
N SER A 336 -4.18 -1.39 -8.03
CA SER A 336 -5.18 -2.23 -8.70
C SER A 336 -4.61 -3.50 -9.34
N MET A 337 -3.29 -3.57 -9.51
CA MET A 337 -2.66 -4.61 -10.32
C MET A 337 -2.83 -6.01 -9.74
N GLY A 338 -2.96 -6.17 -8.42
CA GLY A 338 -3.16 -7.50 -7.85
C GLY A 338 -4.54 -8.07 -8.19
N THR A 339 -5.58 -7.24 -8.18
CA THR A 339 -6.91 -7.59 -8.71
C THR A 339 -6.84 -7.92 -10.20
N LEU A 340 -6.17 -7.08 -11.00
CA LEU A 340 -6.06 -7.30 -12.45
C LEU A 340 -5.28 -8.59 -12.77
N ASN A 341 -4.18 -8.87 -12.07
CA ASN A 341 -3.40 -10.09 -12.19
C ASN A 341 -4.25 -11.32 -11.86
N MET A 342 -5.07 -11.24 -10.80
CA MET A 342 -6.02 -12.29 -10.44
C MET A 342 -7.03 -12.55 -11.57
N ILE A 343 -7.64 -11.50 -12.15
CA ILE A 343 -8.59 -11.64 -13.27
C ILE A 343 -7.90 -12.26 -14.49
N VAL A 344 -6.69 -11.80 -14.84
CA VAL A 344 -5.91 -12.37 -15.95
C VAL A 344 -5.64 -13.85 -15.71
N GLN A 345 -5.27 -14.23 -14.49
CA GLN A 345 -5.02 -15.63 -14.14
C GLN A 345 -6.30 -16.48 -14.25
N VAL A 346 -7.42 -16.00 -13.72
CA VAL A 346 -8.73 -16.66 -13.86
C VAL A 346 -9.08 -16.89 -15.33
N MET A 347 -8.91 -15.88 -16.19
CA MET A 347 -9.21 -16.00 -17.62
C MET A 347 -8.24 -16.90 -18.39
N LYS A 348 -6.98 -17.01 -17.95
CA LYS A 348 -5.99 -17.93 -18.51
C LYS A 348 -6.30 -19.38 -18.13
N ASP A 349 -6.66 -19.61 -16.88
CA ASP A 349 -7.02 -20.95 -16.36
C ASP A 349 -8.38 -21.43 -16.90
N ASN A 350 -9.22 -20.50 -17.36
CA ASN A 350 -10.55 -20.78 -17.90
C ASN A 350 -10.71 -20.14 -19.30
N PRO A 351 -10.21 -20.77 -20.38
CA PRO A 351 -10.10 -20.15 -21.72
C PRO A 351 -11.45 -19.82 -22.37
N ASP A 352 -12.52 -20.51 -22.00
CA ASP A 352 -13.86 -20.32 -22.57
C ASP A 352 -14.64 -19.17 -21.91
N ILE A 353 -14.17 -18.66 -20.76
CA ILE A 353 -14.88 -17.61 -20.03
C ILE A 353 -14.83 -16.29 -20.79
N LYS A 354 -15.97 -15.61 -20.84
CA LYS A 354 -16.10 -14.22 -21.25
C LYS A 354 -16.61 -13.41 -20.07
N PHE A 355 -16.20 -12.15 -20.01
CA PHE A 355 -16.65 -11.23 -18.98
C PHE A 355 -17.25 -9.97 -19.60
N ASP A 356 -18.38 -9.57 -19.03
CA ASP A 356 -18.93 -8.23 -19.14
C ASP A 356 -18.41 -7.42 -17.94
N ILE A 357 -17.61 -6.39 -18.22
CA ILE A 357 -17.00 -5.53 -17.22
C ILE A 357 -17.98 -4.39 -16.91
N GLU A 358 -18.62 -4.44 -15.75
CA GLU A 358 -19.59 -3.44 -15.31
C GLU A 358 -18.92 -2.39 -14.41
N GLY A 359 -19.02 -1.11 -14.77
CA GLY A 359 -18.55 0.00 -13.96
C GLY A 359 -19.68 0.66 -13.16
N HIS A 360 -19.42 1.00 -11.90
CA HIS A 360 -20.39 1.63 -11.00
C HIS A 360 -19.81 2.82 -10.23
N THR A 361 -20.67 3.75 -9.84
CA THR A 361 -20.34 4.91 -8.99
C THR A 361 -21.26 4.96 -7.77
N ASP A 362 -20.91 5.81 -6.80
CA ASP A 362 -21.86 6.30 -5.80
C ASP A 362 -22.73 7.45 -6.38
N ASN A 363 -23.65 7.97 -5.56
CA ASN A 363 -24.63 8.98 -5.95
C ASN A 363 -24.17 10.44 -5.76
N SER A 364 -22.88 10.71 -5.53
CA SER A 364 -22.41 12.06 -5.19
C SER A 364 -22.26 13.00 -6.40
N GLY A 365 -22.30 12.45 -7.63
CA GLY A 365 -22.19 13.20 -8.89
C GLY A 365 -23.49 13.29 -9.69
N ALA A 366 -23.49 14.10 -10.75
CA ALA A 366 -24.64 14.17 -11.67
C ALA A 366 -24.84 12.81 -12.39
N PRO A 367 -26.07 12.29 -12.54
CA PRO A 367 -26.30 10.96 -13.12
C PRO A 367 -25.67 10.75 -14.50
N ALA A 368 -25.72 11.76 -15.38
CA ALA A 368 -25.09 11.70 -16.69
C ALA A 368 -23.56 11.60 -16.61
N HIS A 369 -22.95 12.35 -15.69
CA HIS A 369 -21.52 12.32 -15.43
C HIS A 369 -21.09 10.97 -14.88
N ASN A 370 -21.80 10.47 -13.87
CA ASN A 370 -21.59 9.15 -13.27
C ASN A 370 -21.66 8.02 -14.30
N LEU A 371 -22.63 8.09 -15.22
CA LEU A 371 -22.76 7.12 -16.31
C LEU A 371 -21.53 7.16 -17.23
N THR A 372 -21.10 8.35 -17.69
CA THR A 372 -19.91 8.50 -18.52
C THR A 372 -18.65 8.01 -17.81
N LEU A 373 -18.43 8.42 -16.56
CA LEU A 373 -17.25 8.04 -15.77
C LEU A 373 -17.20 6.52 -15.56
N SER A 374 -18.34 5.89 -15.22
CA SER A 374 -18.40 4.45 -15.03
C SER A 374 -18.08 3.65 -16.30
N GLN A 375 -18.52 4.14 -17.47
CA GLN A 375 -18.20 3.52 -18.75
C GLN A 375 -16.71 3.65 -19.07
N GLN A 376 -16.13 4.85 -18.91
CA GLN A 376 -14.71 5.08 -19.14
C GLN A 376 -13.83 4.20 -18.24
N ARG A 377 -14.23 3.99 -16.99
CA ARG A 377 -13.54 3.09 -16.05
C ARG A 377 -13.60 1.63 -16.51
N ALA A 378 -14.76 1.15 -16.93
CA ALA A 378 -14.90 -0.20 -17.48
C ALA A 378 -14.03 -0.39 -18.74
N ASP A 379 -14.01 0.61 -19.63
CA ASP A 379 -13.19 0.61 -20.85
C ASP A 379 -11.69 0.59 -20.53
N ALA A 380 -11.25 1.38 -19.55
CA ALA A 380 -9.86 1.39 -19.09
C ALA A 380 -9.43 0.01 -18.56
N VAL A 381 -10.28 -0.65 -17.77
CA VAL A 381 -10.02 -2.01 -17.27
C VAL A 381 -9.92 -3.01 -18.42
N LYS A 382 -10.84 -2.95 -19.40
CA LYS A 382 -10.77 -3.79 -20.60
C LYS A 382 -9.44 -3.58 -21.33
N SER A 383 -9.08 -2.33 -21.62
CA SER A 383 -7.83 -2.01 -22.32
C SER A 383 -6.61 -2.54 -21.57
N GLN A 384 -6.61 -2.45 -20.24
CA GLN A 384 -5.53 -2.97 -19.42
C GLN A 384 -5.45 -4.51 -19.47
N LEU A 385 -6.58 -5.22 -19.36
CA LEU A 385 -6.58 -6.68 -19.47
C LEU A 385 -6.13 -7.18 -20.86
N VAL A 386 -6.50 -6.44 -21.91
CA VAL A 386 -6.02 -6.71 -23.28
C VAL A 386 -4.52 -6.51 -23.39
N SER A 387 -3.98 -5.43 -22.81
CA SER A 387 -2.52 -5.19 -22.78
C SER A 387 -1.76 -6.28 -22.03
N MET A 388 -2.41 -6.93 -21.04
CA MET A 388 -1.91 -8.07 -20.28
C MET A 388 -2.11 -9.43 -20.98
N GLY A 389 -2.62 -9.44 -22.21
CA GLY A 389 -2.68 -10.62 -23.08
C GLY A 389 -4.03 -11.35 -23.12
N ILE A 390 -5.10 -10.77 -22.57
CA ILE A 390 -6.45 -11.31 -22.75
C ILE A 390 -7.01 -10.90 -24.12
N SER A 391 -7.62 -11.85 -24.83
CA SER A 391 -8.27 -11.56 -26.12
C SER A 391 -9.41 -10.56 -25.94
N GLU A 392 -9.43 -9.51 -26.74
CA GLU A 392 -10.47 -8.48 -26.68
C GLU A 392 -11.88 -9.05 -26.88
N SER A 393 -12.02 -10.10 -27.71
CA SER A 393 -13.31 -10.76 -27.98
C SER A 393 -13.91 -11.48 -26.77
N ARG A 394 -13.15 -11.61 -25.67
CA ARG A 394 -13.61 -12.19 -24.40
C ARG A 394 -14.10 -11.16 -23.41
N LEU A 395 -14.04 -9.86 -23.76
CA LEU A 395 -14.33 -8.76 -22.86
C LEU A 395 -15.32 -7.77 -23.50
N THR A 396 -16.43 -7.53 -22.82
CA THR A 396 -17.32 -6.40 -23.11
C THR A 396 -17.34 -5.44 -21.92
N THR A 397 -17.85 -4.22 -22.10
CA THR A 397 -17.85 -3.18 -21.06
C THR A 397 -19.20 -2.49 -21.00
N LYS A 398 -19.63 -2.11 -19.79
CA LYS A 398 -20.85 -1.32 -19.60
C LYS A 398 -20.78 -0.46 -18.33
N GLY A 399 -20.99 0.84 -18.47
CA GLY A 399 -21.20 1.76 -17.37
C GLY A 399 -22.64 1.73 -16.88
N PHE A 400 -22.84 1.65 -15.56
CA PHE A 400 -24.15 1.75 -14.92
C PHE A 400 -24.34 3.02 -14.08
N GLY A 401 -23.28 3.84 -13.91
CA GLY A 401 -23.30 4.96 -12.98
C GLY A 401 -23.75 4.52 -11.58
N ASP A 402 -24.70 5.24 -11.01
CA ASP A 402 -25.27 5.02 -9.68
C ASP A 402 -26.58 4.19 -9.70
N THR A 403 -26.98 3.65 -10.86
CA THR A 403 -28.29 3.00 -11.04
C THR A 403 -28.41 1.60 -10.43
N LYS A 404 -27.28 0.99 -10.05
CA LYS A 404 -27.20 -0.36 -9.44
C LYS A 404 -26.38 -0.33 -8.13
N PRO A 405 -26.89 0.32 -7.05
CA PRO A 405 -26.21 0.30 -5.76
C PRO A 405 -26.30 -1.09 -5.12
N ILE A 406 -25.24 -1.49 -4.41
CA ILE A 406 -25.18 -2.73 -3.62
C ILE A 406 -25.15 -2.45 -2.11
N SER A 407 -24.98 -1.18 -1.73
CA SER A 407 -25.01 -0.71 -0.35
C SER A 407 -25.66 0.68 -0.26
N ASP A 408 -25.90 1.14 0.96
CA ASP A 408 -26.55 2.42 1.25
C ASP A 408 -25.70 3.61 0.77
N ASN A 409 -26.25 4.48 -0.07
CA ASN A 409 -25.55 5.69 -0.51
C ASN A 409 -25.54 6.82 0.53
N ASN A 410 -26.14 6.62 1.70
CA ASN A 410 -26.17 7.64 2.76
C ASN A 410 -25.01 7.51 3.74
N THR A 411 -24.22 6.43 3.70
CA THR A 411 -23.02 6.28 4.56
C THR A 411 -21.74 6.30 3.73
N PRO A 412 -20.60 6.76 4.29
CA PRO A 412 -19.31 6.71 3.60
C PRO A 412 -18.95 5.30 3.13
N GLU A 413 -19.14 4.28 3.97
CA GLU A 413 -18.80 2.89 3.67
C GLU A 413 -19.72 2.33 2.59
N GLY A 414 -21.01 2.68 2.59
CA GLY A 414 -21.92 2.22 1.57
C GLY A 414 -21.67 2.89 0.21
N LYS A 415 -21.31 4.18 0.19
CA LYS A 415 -20.78 4.84 -1.03
C LYS A 415 -19.51 4.17 -1.53
N ALA A 416 -18.57 3.85 -0.64
CA ALA A 416 -17.35 3.12 -0.98
C ALA A 416 -17.64 1.77 -1.62
N ASN A 417 -18.56 0.99 -1.04
CA ASN A 417 -19.01 -0.27 -1.61
C ASN A 417 -19.69 -0.09 -2.98
N ASN A 418 -20.33 1.04 -3.25
CA ASN A 418 -20.98 1.31 -4.55
C ASN A 418 -19.98 1.67 -5.66
N ARG A 419 -18.84 2.32 -5.32
CA ARG A 419 -17.73 2.60 -6.24
C ARG A 419 -16.94 1.32 -6.52
N ARG A 420 -17.29 0.60 -7.59
CA ARG A 420 -16.72 -0.72 -7.88
C ARG A 420 -16.69 -1.05 -9.36
N VAL A 421 -15.95 -2.10 -9.69
CA VAL A 421 -15.97 -2.75 -10.99
C VAL A 421 -16.37 -4.21 -10.79
N GLU A 422 -17.28 -4.71 -11.62
CA GLU A 422 -17.74 -6.09 -11.58
C GLU A 422 -17.37 -6.81 -12.87
N PHE A 423 -17.03 -8.09 -12.77
CA PHE A 423 -16.82 -8.99 -13.91
C PHE A 423 -17.96 -10.00 -13.90
N VAL A 424 -18.92 -9.84 -14.81
CA VAL A 424 -20.08 -10.74 -14.94
C VAL A 424 -19.82 -11.73 -16.06
N LYS A 425 -19.95 -13.02 -15.79
CA LYS A 425 -19.75 -14.05 -16.82
C LYS A 425 -20.85 -13.95 -17.88
N SER A 426 -20.48 -13.87 -19.16
CA SER A 426 -21.41 -13.79 -20.31
C SER A 426 -21.59 -15.07 -21.11
#